data_AF-A0A7S2QY95-F1
#
_entry.id   AF-A0A7S2QY95-F1
#
_cell.length_a   1.000
_cell.length_b   1.000
_cell.length_c   1.000
_cell.angle_alpha   90.00
_cell.angle_beta   90.00
_cell.angle_gamma   90.00
#
_symmetry.space_group_name_H-M   'P 1'
#
loop_
_entity.id
_entity.type
_entity.pdbx_description
1 polymer ?
#
loop_
_entity_poly.entity_id
_entity_poly.type
_entity_poly.pdbx_seq_one_letter_code
_entity_poly.pdbx_strand_id
1 'polypeptide(L)'
;FSSIYSTVMDVNLGEQYGFALINAAGERMFELGNSARFINIHQPVLTEGSCLAEINAGGTVYRNRQVPTEQSQITLNANGEYDAAGTWGSCTGLKCPVTVKLIATVQGDGDNVYGIEEQKAMKEIWKKYKGHFSIVSAGVQNTWGLDTVTNRLAWTRNADLNPYSDANWKFVSNANAGSSGAIKDFDAGYDDVMGVTADDKVWQRPVSGANSWTAAGYSGSRLIQTTLGRTQLWGVNSANNLFRSTLPMHSESTWAAEIGGVKQVEVGDADCFIVLTDNKTIKRNQENGGGTWATVLSSTNIPAAVSAIDQVAVGETSLWILSTNRELFSCKLPCNGPSEVHIVTDAPKDMIPFG
;
A
#
# COMPACT_ATOMS: atom_id res chain seq x y z
N PHE A 1 22.75 -21.12 10.56
CA PHE A 1 23.79 -20.36 11.27
C PHE A 1 23.58 -18.89 10.95
N SER A 2 23.16 -18.08 11.92
CA SER A 2 23.02 -16.64 11.73
C SER A 2 23.78 -15.95 12.85
N SER A 3 24.88 -15.31 12.50
CA SER A 3 25.64 -14.45 13.39
C SER A 3 25.26 -13.00 13.09
N ILE A 4 25.04 -12.23 14.14
CA ILE A 4 24.76 -10.79 14.10
C ILE A 4 26.11 -10.07 14.14
N TYR A 5 26.26 -9.03 13.32
CA TYR A 5 27.45 -8.19 13.33
C TYR A 5 27.06 -6.72 13.39
N SER A 6 27.80 -5.97 14.19
CA SER A 6 27.59 -4.56 14.48
C SER A 6 28.92 -3.83 14.36
N THR A 7 28.89 -2.60 13.86
CA THR A 7 30.00 -1.65 13.94
C THR A 7 29.51 -0.33 14.51
N VAL A 8 30.41 0.46 15.08
CA VAL A 8 30.14 1.77 15.67
C VAL A 8 30.97 2.80 14.92
N MET A 9 30.33 3.90 14.54
CA MET A 9 30.98 5.07 13.95
C MET A 9 30.53 6.31 14.70
N ASP A 10 31.49 7.13 15.12
CA ASP A 10 31.21 8.41 15.75
C ASP A 10 30.80 9.43 14.68
N VAL A 11 29.67 10.11 14.88
CA VAL A 11 29.17 11.19 14.02
C VAL A 11 28.93 12.43 14.87
N ASN A 12 29.31 13.61 14.39
CA ASN A 12 29.09 14.85 15.13
C ASN A 12 27.62 15.27 15.07
N LEU A 13 27.17 16.00 16.10
CA LEU A 13 25.81 16.54 16.16
C LEU A 13 25.55 17.48 14.98
N GLY A 14 24.51 17.20 14.20
CA GLY A 14 24.13 17.97 13.02
C GLY A 14 24.78 17.51 11.71
N GLU A 15 25.67 16.52 11.74
CA GLU A 15 26.21 15.94 10.50
C GLU A 15 25.17 15.07 9.79
N GLN A 16 25.17 15.18 8.46
CA GLN A 16 24.56 14.20 7.58
C GLN A 16 25.62 13.14 7.32
N TYR A 17 25.25 11.89 7.54
CA TYR A 17 26.10 10.75 7.20
C TYR A 17 25.38 9.90 6.17
N GLY A 18 26.15 9.22 5.32
CA GLY A 18 25.60 8.21 4.45
C GLY A 18 26.57 7.06 4.32
N PHE A 19 26.04 5.87 4.14
CA PHE A 19 26.86 4.72 3.77
C PHE A 19 26.49 4.30 2.35
N ALA A 20 27.51 3.98 1.57
CA ALA A 20 27.37 3.46 0.22
C ALA A 20 27.66 1.95 0.23
N LEU A 21 26.72 1.16 -0.25
CA LEU A 21 26.97 -0.24 -0.58
C LEU A 21 27.32 -0.31 -2.06
N ILE A 22 28.54 -0.78 -2.37
CA ILE A 22 29.03 -0.91 -3.73
C ILE A 22 29.04 -2.39 -4.11
N ASN A 23 28.34 -2.77 -5.17
CA ASN A 23 28.36 -4.15 -5.62
C ASN A 23 29.57 -4.45 -6.53
N ALA A 24 29.75 -5.72 -6.90
CA ALA A 24 30.86 -6.16 -7.74
C ALA A 24 30.89 -5.54 -9.15
N ALA A 25 29.80 -4.92 -9.60
CA ALA A 25 29.71 -4.19 -10.86
C ALA A 25 30.01 -2.68 -10.69
N GLY A 26 30.39 -2.23 -9.49
CA GLY A 26 30.66 -0.81 -9.19
C GLY A 26 29.40 0.03 -8.94
N GLU A 27 28.23 -0.59 -8.87
CA GLU A 27 26.96 0.12 -8.65
C GLU A 27 26.80 0.46 -7.16
N ARG A 28 26.38 1.70 -6.88
CA ARG A 28 26.30 2.25 -5.54
C ARG A 28 24.85 2.39 -5.09
N MET A 29 24.49 1.83 -3.94
CA MET A 29 23.29 2.23 -3.20
C MET A 29 23.71 3.09 -2.02
N PHE A 30 23.11 4.27 -1.91
CA PHE A 30 23.46 5.26 -0.90
C PHE A 30 22.26 5.51 0.01
N GLU A 31 22.45 5.37 1.31
CA GLU A 31 21.43 5.69 2.30
C GLU A 31 21.89 6.88 3.14
N LEU A 32 21.02 7.88 3.28
CA LEU A 32 21.28 9.13 3.98
C LEU A 32 20.61 9.12 5.37
N GLY A 33 21.41 9.30 6.42
CA GLY A 33 20.96 9.63 7.76
C GLY A 33 21.18 11.11 8.08
N ASN A 34 20.33 11.69 8.93
CA ASN A 34 20.51 13.04 9.47
C ASN A 34 20.44 13.01 11.00
N SER A 35 21.50 13.50 11.64
CA SER A 35 21.64 13.61 13.10
C SER A 35 20.54 14.46 13.78
N ALA A 36 19.89 15.38 13.07
CA ALA A 36 18.85 16.26 13.61
C ALA A 36 17.59 15.54 14.12
N ARG A 37 17.36 14.25 13.79
CA ARG A 37 16.26 13.45 14.37
C ARG A 37 16.53 12.97 15.81
N PHE A 38 17.73 13.20 16.35
CA PHE A 38 18.19 12.61 17.62
C PHE A 38 18.69 13.68 18.62
N ILE A 39 18.04 14.85 18.67
CA ILE A 39 18.45 16.03 19.45
C ILE A 39 18.60 15.78 20.97
N ASN A 40 18.01 14.71 21.53
CA ASN A 40 17.94 14.50 22.97
C ASN A 40 18.71 13.26 23.50
N ILE A 41 19.63 12.68 22.74
CA ILE A 41 20.40 11.51 23.21
C ILE A 41 21.88 11.86 23.24
N HIS A 42 22.40 12.13 24.44
CA HIS A 42 23.78 12.58 24.68
C HIS A 42 24.85 11.48 24.54
N GLN A 43 24.66 10.50 23.66
CA GLN A 43 25.74 9.70 23.07
C GLN A 43 25.33 9.25 21.65
N PRO A 44 26.14 9.52 20.60
CA PRO A 44 25.87 9.03 19.26
C PRO A 44 26.30 7.57 19.18
N VAL A 45 25.47 6.69 19.71
CA VAL A 45 25.64 5.25 19.56
C VAL A 45 24.58 4.79 18.57
N LEU A 46 24.99 4.20 17.43
CA LEU A 46 24.11 3.38 16.58
C LEU A 46 23.70 2.06 17.26
N THR A 47 23.78 1.99 18.59
CA THR A 47 23.36 0.86 19.41
C THR A 47 22.92 1.35 20.78
N GLU A 48 21.69 1.85 20.87
CA GLU A 48 20.85 1.52 22.00
C GLU A 48 19.57 0.89 21.47
N GLY A 49 19.59 -0.44 21.38
CA GLY A 49 18.77 -1.25 22.28
C GLY A 49 17.24 -1.14 22.24
N SER A 50 16.63 -0.20 21.56
CA SER A 50 15.18 -0.14 21.36
C SER A 50 14.70 -1.11 20.27
N CYS A 51 15.64 -1.83 19.63
CA CYS A 51 15.41 -3.06 18.90
C CYS A 51 15.81 -4.34 19.69
N LEU A 52 16.09 -4.23 21.00
CA LEU A 52 16.52 -5.36 21.87
C LEU A 52 15.44 -5.84 22.85
N ALA A 53 14.17 -5.57 22.61
CA ALA A 53 13.13 -6.40 23.23
C ALA A 53 12.94 -7.68 22.39
N GLU A 54 13.47 -8.80 22.88
CA GLU A 54 12.99 -10.12 22.44
C GLU A 54 11.50 -10.25 22.79
N ILE A 55 10.64 -10.39 21.78
CA ILE A 55 9.28 -10.92 21.99
C ILE A 55 9.35 -12.42 21.71
N ASN A 56 9.60 -13.20 22.77
CA ASN A 56 9.66 -14.65 22.70
C ASN A 56 8.35 -15.29 23.16
N ALA A 57 7.52 -15.67 22.19
CA ALA A 57 6.75 -16.91 22.18
C ALA A 57 6.24 -17.17 20.75
N GLY A 58 6.99 -17.96 19.96
CA GLY A 58 6.41 -18.68 18.83
C GLY A 58 6.54 -18.11 17.41
N GLY A 59 7.62 -17.40 17.06
CA GLY A 59 8.03 -17.23 15.65
C GLY A 59 8.30 -15.79 15.21
N THR A 60 9.58 -15.42 15.10
CA THR A 60 10.09 -14.07 14.80
C THR A 60 10.45 -13.90 13.29
N VAL A 61 10.10 -12.79 12.60
CA VAL A 61 10.77 -11.46 12.46
C VAL A 61 11.87 -11.36 11.35
N TYR A 62 12.01 -10.15 10.78
CA TYR A 62 12.84 -9.68 9.64
C TYR A 62 14.27 -10.23 9.51
N ARG A 63 14.74 -10.34 8.25
CA ARG A 63 16.13 -10.70 7.94
C ARG A 63 16.99 -9.47 7.59
N ASN A 64 18.02 -9.29 8.40
CA ASN A 64 19.19 -8.43 8.16
C ASN A 64 19.94 -8.80 6.87
N ARG A 65 20.52 -7.80 6.20
CA ARG A 65 21.45 -7.97 5.08
C ARG A 65 22.87 -8.21 5.61
N GLN A 66 23.63 -9.09 4.95
CA GLN A 66 24.94 -9.57 5.40
C GLN A 66 26.05 -8.55 5.08
N VAL A 67 26.88 -8.20 6.08
CA VAL A 67 28.09 -7.36 5.94
C VAL A 67 29.30 -8.19 6.44
N PRO A 68 30.51 -8.05 5.86
CA PRO A 68 31.70 -8.84 6.20
C PRO A 68 32.23 -8.54 7.61
N THR A 69 33.01 -9.48 8.15
CA THR A 69 33.29 -9.55 9.60
C THR A 69 34.76 -9.77 9.90
N GLU A 70 35.54 -10.13 8.89
CA GLU A 70 36.99 -10.09 8.99
C GLU A 70 37.48 -8.70 8.61
N GLN A 71 38.35 -8.13 9.43
CA GLN A 71 38.97 -6.83 9.16
C GLN A 71 39.79 -6.83 7.87
N SER A 72 40.23 -8.00 7.41
CA SER A 72 40.86 -8.22 6.09
C SER A 72 39.92 -7.98 4.91
N GLN A 73 38.61 -8.00 5.13
CA GLN A 73 37.56 -7.78 4.13
C GLN A 73 37.02 -6.35 4.17
N ILE A 74 37.53 -5.51 5.06
CA ILE A 74 37.22 -4.09 5.18
C ILE A 74 38.50 -3.29 4.92
N THR A 75 38.62 -2.66 3.75
CA THR A 75 39.84 -1.96 3.31
C THR A 75 39.60 -0.47 3.16
N LEU A 76 40.51 0.37 3.66
CA LEU A 76 40.46 1.80 3.43
C LEU A 76 40.90 2.12 1.99
N ASN A 77 40.04 2.76 1.20
CA ASN A 77 40.32 3.10 -0.18
C ASN A 77 41.16 4.38 -0.29
N ALA A 78 41.59 4.70 -1.52
CA ALA A 78 42.48 5.83 -1.79
C ALA A 78 41.90 7.21 -1.42
N ASN A 79 40.58 7.30 -1.18
CA ASN A 79 39.89 8.51 -0.75
C ASN A 79 39.71 8.59 0.77
N GLY A 80 40.18 7.59 1.53
CA GLY A 80 40.04 7.53 2.98
C GLY A 80 38.69 6.96 3.45
N GLU A 81 37.96 6.24 2.58
CA GLU A 81 36.67 5.60 2.91
C GLU A 81 36.88 4.10 3.16
N TYR A 82 36.08 3.48 4.03
CA TYR A 82 36.17 2.04 4.30
C TYR A 82 35.27 1.24 3.33
N ASP A 83 35.86 0.35 2.53
CA ASP A 83 35.18 -0.57 1.60
C ASP A 83 35.06 -1.97 2.21
N ALA A 84 33.91 -2.65 2.09
CA ALA A 84 33.73 -4.02 2.60
C ALA A 84 33.25 -5.01 1.52
N ALA A 85 33.86 -6.20 1.42
CA ALA A 85 33.54 -7.22 0.40
C ALA A 85 32.94 -8.54 0.96
N GLY A 86 31.76 -8.97 0.48
CA GLY A 86 31.12 -10.24 0.88
C GLY A 86 30.14 -10.83 -0.15
N THR A 87 29.92 -12.15 -0.11
CA THR A 87 29.02 -12.88 -1.04
C THR A 87 27.56 -12.74 -0.63
N TRP A 88 26.67 -12.45 -1.58
CA TRP A 88 25.26 -12.15 -1.30
C TRP A 88 24.27 -12.98 -2.14
N GLY A 89 23.10 -13.25 -1.55
CA GLY A 89 21.92 -13.83 -2.21
C GLY A 89 21.11 -12.76 -2.96
N SER A 90 20.80 -13.06 -4.22
CA SER A 90 20.26 -12.20 -5.28
C SER A 90 19.27 -11.08 -4.90
N CYS A 91 19.72 -9.82 -4.88
CA CYS A 91 19.01 -8.70 -5.53
C CYS A 91 19.93 -7.95 -6.50
N THR A 92 19.93 -8.34 -7.76
CA THR A 92 20.73 -7.69 -8.80
C THR A 92 20.23 -6.25 -9.07
N GLY A 93 21.01 -5.23 -8.69
CA GLY A 93 20.96 -3.87 -9.27
C GLY A 93 20.55 -2.69 -8.35
N LEU A 94 20.68 -1.47 -8.90
CA LEU A 94 20.41 -0.11 -8.36
C LEU A 94 18.99 0.19 -7.83
N LYS A 95 18.17 -0.83 -7.57
CA LYS A 95 16.78 -0.65 -7.12
C LYS A 95 16.54 -1.53 -5.90
N CYS A 96 16.66 -0.95 -4.71
CA CYS A 96 15.87 -1.46 -3.59
C CYS A 96 14.44 -0.97 -3.81
N PRO A 97 13.49 -1.84 -4.19
CA PRO A 97 12.14 -1.38 -4.37
C PRO A 97 11.54 -1.09 -3.01
N VAL A 98 11.23 0.18 -2.80
CA VAL A 98 10.32 0.56 -1.72
C VAL A 98 9.00 -0.08 -2.09
N THR A 99 8.61 -1.07 -1.27
CA THR A 99 7.23 -1.45 -0.97
C THR A 99 6.39 -1.99 -2.13
N VAL A 100 5.91 -3.23 -2.01
CA VAL A 100 4.79 -3.73 -2.83
C VAL A 100 3.67 -2.68 -2.83
N LYS A 101 3.20 -2.27 -4.01
CA LYS A 101 2.20 -1.19 -4.15
C LYS A 101 0.87 -1.68 -4.70
N LEU A 102 0.90 -2.74 -5.50
CA LEU A 102 -0.33 -3.33 -6.02
C LEU A 102 -0.51 -4.70 -5.40
N ILE A 103 -1.65 -4.90 -4.75
CA ILE A 103 -2.02 -6.15 -4.11
C ILE A 103 -3.42 -6.54 -4.56
N ALA A 104 -3.58 -7.81 -4.88
CA ALA A 104 -4.83 -8.37 -5.32
C ALA A 104 -5.11 -9.69 -4.63
N THR A 105 -6.39 -10.01 -4.49
CA THR A 105 -6.87 -11.32 -4.09
C THR A 105 -7.31 -12.11 -5.33
N VAL A 106 -7.12 -13.42 -5.32
CA VAL A 106 -7.48 -14.33 -6.43
C VAL A 106 -8.41 -15.43 -5.92
N GLN A 107 -9.34 -15.94 -6.74
CA GLN A 107 -10.23 -17.01 -6.30
C GLN A 107 -9.45 -18.29 -5.92
N GLY A 108 -9.87 -18.94 -4.83
CA GLY A 108 -9.34 -20.22 -4.38
C GLY A 108 -9.37 -20.41 -2.86
N ASP A 109 -9.18 -21.64 -2.40
CA ASP A 109 -9.30 -22.03 -0.98
C ASP A 109 -8.01 -21.86 -0.15
N GLY A 110 -6.89 -21.50 -0.80
CA GLY A 110 -5.57 -21.35 -0.18
C GLY A 110 -5.12 -19.90 -0.12
N ASP A 111 -3.85 -19.64 0.20
CA ASP A 111 -3.30 -18.28 0.13
C ASP A 111 -3.69 -17.63 -1.20
N ASN A 112 -4.24 -16.42 -1.16
CA ASN A 112 -4.84 -15.80 -2.33
C ASN A 112 -4.32 -14.39 -2.61
N VAL A 113 -3.34 -13.93 -1.84
CA VAL A 113 -2.75 -12.60 -1.97
C VAL A 113 -1.63 -12.63 -2.99
N TYR A 114 -1.70 -11.74 -3.97
CA TYR A 114 -0.65 -11.50 -4.94
C TYR A 114 -0.24 -10.05 -4.87
N GLY A 115 1.05 -9.78 -4.97
CA GLY A 115 1.53 -8.40 -5.01
C GLY A 115 2.73 -8.20 -5.91
N ILE A 116 2.88 -6.96 -6.34
CA ILE A 116 3.98 -6.53 -7.19
C ILE A 116 4.35 -5.08 -6.88
N GLU A 117 5.60 -4.73 -7.17
CA GLU A 117 6.00 -3.32 -7.22
C GLU A 117 5.37 -2.70 -8.46
N GLU A 118 4.58 -1.65 -8.26
CA GLU A 118 3.74 -1.07 -9.31
C GLU A 118 4.53 -0.65 -10.55
N GLN A 119 5.70 -0.01 -10.38
CA GLN A 119 6.58 0.39 -11.49
C GLN A 119 7.07 -0.79 -12.34
N LYS A 120 6.91 -2.01 -11.84
CA LYS A 120 7.33 -3.26 -12.45
C LYS A 120 6.16 -4.17 -12.80
N ALA A 121 4.93 -3.80 -12.47
CA ALA A 121 3.74 -4.62 -12.70
C ALA A 121 3.49 -4.96 -14.18
N MET A 122 4.08 -4.18 -15.11
CA MET A 122 4.05 -4.44 -16.55
C MET A 122 5.22 -5.28 -17.08
N LYS A 123 6.20 -5.62 -16.25
CA LYS A 123 7.49 -6.22 -16.68
C LYS A 123 7.96 -7.38 -15.81
N GLU A 124 7.41 -7.53 -14.61
CA GLU A 124 7.80 -8.55 -13.65
C GLU A 124 6.61 -9.43 -13.28
N ILE A 125 6.95 -10.60 -12.73
CA ILE A 125 5.98 -11.62 -12.32
C ILE A 125 5.38 -11.23 -10.97
N TRP A 126 4.06 -11.28 -10.90
CA TRP A 126 3.32 -11.13 -9.65
C TRP A 126 3.73 -12.20 -8.64
N LYS A 127 4.01 -11.77 -7.42
CA LYS A 127 4.47 -12.68 -6.36
C LYS A 127 3.30 -13.05 -5.49
N LYS A 128 3.15 -14.34 -5.25
CA LYS A 128 2.18 -14.87 -4.28
C LYS A 128 2.71 -14.65 -2.86
N TYR A 129 1.89 -14.06 -2.00
CA TYR A 129 2.17 -13.87 -0.57
C TYR A 129 1.29 -14.79 0.28
N LYS A 130 1.75 -15.06 1.51
CA LYS A 130 0.91 -15.75 2.49
C LYS A 130 -0.20 -14.85 2.99
N GLY A 131 -1.39 -15.41 3.21
CA GLY A 131 -2.61 -14.71 3.59
C GLY A 131 -3.79 -15.09 2.71
N HIS A 132 -4.98 -15.07 3.30
CA HIS A 132 -6.23 -15.41 2.61
C HIS A 132 -7.30 -14.36 2.94
N PHE A 133 -7.56 -13.43 2.02
CA PHE A 133 -8.42 -12.28 2.25
C PHE A 133 -9.55 -12.16 1.21
N SER A 134 -10.71 -11.62 1.60
CA SER A 134 -11.78 -11.24 0.67
C SER A 134 -11.54 -9.86 0.07
N ILE A 135 -10.98 -8.95 0.87
CA ILE A 135 -10.69 -7.55 0.52
C ILE A 135 -9.27 -7.26 0.97
N VAL A 136 -8.52 -6.54 0.15
CA VAL A 136 -7.17 -6.05 0.47
C VAL A 136 -7.03 -4.63 -0.03
N SER A 137 -6.55 -3.73 0.82
CA SER A 137 -6.14 -2.39 0.43
C SER A 137 -4.68 -2.16 0.82
N ALA A 138 -3.94 -1.49 -0.05
CA ALA A 138 -2.55 -1.17 0.13
C ALA A 138 -2.36 0.35 0.16
N GLY A 139 -2.06 0.87 1.35
CA GLY A 139 -1.59 2.24 1.51
C GLY A 139 -0.10 2.37 1.21
N VAL A 140 0.46 3.54 1.48
CA VAL A 140 1.85 3.86 1.14
C VAL A 140 2.87 2.95 1.84
N GLN A 141 2.63 2.65 3.12
CA GLN A 141 3.56 1.87 3.94
C GLN A 141 2.96 0.61 4.54
N ASN A 142 1.67 0.38 4.32
CA ASN A 142 0.90 -0.65 4.99
C ASN A 142 -0.05 -1.34 4.04
N THR A 143 -0.34 -2.61 4.32
CA THR A 143 -1.34 -3.41 3.62
C THR A 143 -2.31 -3.93 4.66
N TRP A 144 -3.60 -3.85 4.34
CA TRP A 144 -4.69 -4.36 5.14
C TRP A 144 -5.49 -5.40 4.37
N GLY A 145 -5.94 -6.44 5.05
CA GLY A 145 -6.78 -7.50 4.49
C GLY A 145 -7.92 -7.88 5.43
N LEU A 146 -9.07 -8.28 4.87
CA LEU A 146 -10.17 -8.91 5.61
C LEU A 146 -10.11 -10.43 5.44
N ASP A 147 -9.75 -11.14 6.51
CA ASP A 147 -9.49 -12.59 6.49
C ASP A 147 -10.79 -13.38 6.34
N THR A 148 -10.88 -14.24 5.33
CA THR A 148 -12.14 -14.96 5.03
C THR A 148 -12.46 -16.05 6.04
N VAL A 149 -11.45 -16.57 6.73
CA VAL A 149 -11.58 -17.71 7.65
C VAL A 149 -12.02 -17.23 9.03
N THR A 150 -11.38 -16.17 9.52
CA THR A 150 -11.57 -15.65 10.87
C THR A 150 -12.47 -14.42 10.92
N ASN A 151 -12.77 -13.81 9.77
CA ASN A 151 -13.46 -12.52 9.65
C ASN A 151 -12.77 -11.39 10.45
N ARG A 152 -11.45 -11.51 10.65
CA ARG A 152 -10.63 -10.50 11.32
C ARG A 152 -9.95 -9.63 10.27
N LEU A 153 -9.64 -8.40 10.66
CA LEU A 153 -8.76 -7.57 9.87
C LEU A 153 -7.31 -7.96 10.19
N ALA A 154 -6.48 -7.99 9.17
CA ALA A 154 -5.05 -8.21 9.29
C ALA A 154 -4.32 -7.06 8.64
N TRP A 155 -3.20 -6.63 9.22
CA TRP A 155 -2.35 -5.63 8.60
C TRP A 155 -0.87 -5.97 8.71
N THR A 156 -0.08 -5.44 7.81
CA THR A 156 1.38 -5.58 7.80
C THR A 156 2.00 -4.32 7.19
N ARG A 157 3.27 -4.01 7.49
CA ARG A 157 3.96 -3.00 6.68
C ARG A 157 4.26 -3.60 5.31
N ASN A 158 4.25 -2.79 4.25
CA ASN A 158 4.55 -3.27 2.90
C ASN A 158 5.96 -3.88 2.79
N ALA A 159 6.90 -3.38 3.60
CA ALA A 159 8.27 -3.90 3.70
C ALA A 159 8.36 -5.30 4.32
N ASP A 160 7.26 -5.78 4.90
CA ASP A 160 7.21 -7.01 5.70
C ASP A 160 6.46 -8.14 5.01
N LEU A 161 5.85 -7.87 3.85
CA LEU A 161 5.14 -8.88 3.09
C LEU A 161 6.10 -10.04 2.76
N ASN A 162 5.66 -11.25 3.11
CA ASN A 162 6.49 -12.44 3.07
C ASN A 162 5.81 -13.57 2.26
N PRO A 163 6.44 -14.08 1.20
CA PRO A 163 5.86 -15.16 0.39
C PRO A 163 5.93 -16.54 1.06
N TYR A 164 6.66 -16.67 2.16
CA TYR A 164 6.92 -17.96 2.81
C TYR A 164 6.16 -18.15 4.14
N SER A 165 5.73 -17.07 4.80
CA SER A 165 5.02 -17.15 6.08
C SER A 165 4.04 -15.98 6.26
N ASP A 166 2.90 -16.26 6.90
CA ASP A 166 1.88 -15.30 7.32
C ASP A 166 2.17 -14.65 8.68
N ALA A 167 3.27 -15.01 9.35
CA ALA A 167 3.59 -14.54 10.71
C ALA A 167 3.76 -13.02 10.83
N ASN A 168 3.93 -12.31 9.71
CA ASN A 168 4.05 -10.85 9.70
C ASN A 168 2.68 -10.13 9.70
N TRP A 169 1.59 -10.85 9.47
CA TRP A 169 0.24 -10.31 9.58
C TRP A 169 -0.15 -10.11 11.04
N LYS A 170 -0.48 -8.86 11.38
CA LYS A 170 -0.98 -8.47 12.69
C LYS A 170 -2.49 -8.41 12.66
N PHE A 171 -3.13 -9.33 13.34
CA PHE A 171 -4.58 -9.43 13.34
C PHE A 171 -5.22 -8.54 14.40
N VAL A 172 -6.21 -7.75 14.00
CA VAL A 172 -7.03 -6.89 14.85
C VAL A 172 -8.49 -7.29 14.77
N SER A 173 -9.29 -6.87 15.74
CA SER A 173 -10.74 -7.11 15.71
C SER A 173 -11.37 -6.40 14.52
N ASN A 174 -12.17 -7.12 13.74
CA ASN A 174 -13.13 -6.53 12.81
C ASN A 174 -14.46 -6.19 13.49
N ALA A 175 -14.70 -6.69 14.71
CA ALA A 175 -15.92 -6.41 15.45
C ALA A 175 -15.88 -5.03 16.12
N ASN A 176 -17.08 -4.51 16.42
CA ASN A 176 -17.33 -3.35 17.27
C ASN A 176 -16.83 -2.02 16.69
N ALA A 177 -17.11 -1.78 15.41
CA ALA A 177 -17.22 -0.42 14.89
C ALA A 177 -18.42 0.27 15.57
N GLY A 178 -18.21 0.72 16.80
CA GLY A 178 -19.28 1.12 17.73
C GLY A 178 -20.37 0.05 17.86
N SER A 179 -21.63 0.47 17.71
CA SER A 179 -22.80 -0.43 17.67
C SER A 179 -23.15 -0.95 16.27
N SER A 180 -22.38 -0.60 15.24
CA SER A 180 -22.68 -0.91 13.83
C SER A 180 -22.13 -2.26 13.36
N GLY A 181 -21.43 -3.00 14.20
CA GLY A 181 -20.94 -4.33 13.89
C GLY A 181 -19.58 -4.32 13.19
N ALA A 182 -19.43 -5.19 12.18
CA ALA A 182 -18.17 -5.43 11.49
C ALA A 182 -18.03 -4.61 10.20
N ILE A 183 -16.79 -4.32 9.82
CA ILE A 183 -16.46 -3.64 8.56
C ILE A 183 -16.67 -4.62 7.40
N LYS A 184 -17.36 -4.15 6.35
CA LYS A 184 -17.63 -4.89 5.11
C LYS A 184 -16.79 -4.42 3.92
N ASP A 185 -16.32 -3.18 3.95
CA ASP A 185 -15.41 -2.59 2.95
C ASP A 185 -14.50 -1.57 3.65
N PHE A 186 -13.26 -1.42 3.16
CA PHE A 186 -12.30 -0.49 3.72
C PHE A 186 -11.20 -0.12 2.73
N ASP A 187 -10.57 1.01 3.01
CA ASP A 187 -9.37 1.45 2.31
C ASP A 187 -8.32 1.97 3.30
N ALA A 188 -7.05 1.70 2.99
CA ALA A 188 -5.91 2.02 3.81
C ALA A 188 -5.09 3.14 3.17
N GLY A 189 -5.01 4.29 3.85
CA GLY A 189 -4.28 5.45 3.38
C GLY A 189 -2.89 5.58 4.00
N TYR A 190 -2.48 6.83 4.16
CA TYR A 190 -1.20 7.22 4.76
C TYR A 190 -1.14 6.93 6.26
N ASP A 191 -2.12 7.48 7.00
CA ASP A 191 -2.14 7.46 8.46
C ASP A 191 -3.35 6.71 9.03
N ASP A 192 -4.44 6.63 8.26
CA ASP A 192 -5.71 6.03 8.67
C ASP A 192 -6.18 4.92 7.73
N VAL A 193 -7.05 4.07 8.27
CA VAL A 193 -7.91 3.14 7.53
C VAL A 193 -9.33 3.62 7.71
N MET A 194 -10.03 3.80 6.59
CA MET A 194 -11.47 4.10 6.58
C MET A 194 -12.21 2.82 6.25
N GLY A 195 -13.28 2.53 6.97
CA GLY A 195 -14.11 1.37 6.72
C GLY A 195 -15.58 1.68 6.84
N VAL A 196 -16.41 0.88 6.18
CA VAL A 196 -17.86 0.97 6.26
C VAL A 196 -18.47 -0.29 6.84
N THR A 197 -19.52 -0.13 7.63
CA THR A 197 -20.28 -1.23 8.24
C THR A 197 -21.51 -1.61 7.42
N ALA A 198 -22.19 -2.70 7.80
CA ALA A 198 -23.40 -3.17 7.12
C ALA A 198 -24.57 -2.17 7.13
N ASP A 199 -24.63 -1.27 8.13
CA ASP A 199 -25.59 -0.15 8.19
C ASP A 199 -25.08 1.12 7.49
N ASP A 200 -24.08 0.97 6.61
CA ASP A 200 -23.43 1.98 5.78
C ASP A 200 -22.74 3.10 6.58
N LYS A 201 -22.53 2.98 7.90
CA LYS A 201 -21.77 3.98 8.65
C LYS A 201 -20.29 3.88 8.37
N VAL A 202 -19.62 5.03 8.41
CA VAL A 202 -18.19 5.18 8.11
C VAL A 202 -17.42 5.30 9.42
N TRP A 203 -16.30 4.59 9.49
CA TRP A 203 -15.46 4.44 10.66
C TRP A 203 -14.01 4.62 10.27
N GLN A 204 -13.20 5.10 11.21
CA GLN A 204 -11.76 5.26 11.05
C GLN A 204 -10.98 4.60 12.17
N ARG A 205 -9.74 4.23 11.85
CA ARG A 205 -8.71 3.84 12.81
C ARG A 205 -7.31 4.11 12.25
N PRO A 206 -6.27 4.18 13.09
CA PRO A 206 -4.89 4.29 12.61
C PRO A 206 -4.43 3.07 11.78
N VAL A 207 -3.59 3.29 10.77
CA VAL A 207 -2.97 2.24 9.93
C VAL A 207 -2.09 1.25 10.70
N SER A 208 -1.65 1.60 11.90
CA SER A 208 -0.93 0.70 12.81
C SER A 208 -1.84 -0.35 13.45
N GLY A 209 -3.14 -0.30 13.18
CA GLY A 209 -4.14 -1.14 13.83
C GLY A 209 -4.27 -0.92 15.34
N ALA A 210 -3.63 0.12 15.88
CA ALA A 210 -3.89 0.58 17.23
C ALA A 210 -5.34 1.08 17.36
N ASN A 211 -5.80 1.21 18.60
CA ASN A 211 -7.08 1.78 18.99
C ASN A 211 -8.33 1.03 18.44
N SER A 212 -9.48 1.39 19.00
CA SER A 212 -10.79 0.99 18.49
C SER A 212 -11.21 1.87 17.31
N TRP A 213 -12.13 1.36 16.50
CA TRP A 213 -12.83 2.15 15.50
C TRP A 213 -13.53 3.36 16.12
N THR A 214 -13.42 4.50 15.45
CA THR A 214 -14.13 5.75 15.81
C THR A 214 -14.98 6.21 14.63
N ALA A 215 -16.08 6.92 14.88
CA ALA A 215 -16.95 7.38 13.80
C ALA A 215 -16.22 8.42 12.93
N ALA A 216 -16.35 8.30 11.61
CA ALA A 216 -15.76 9.21 10.64
C ALA A 216 -16.87 9.88 9.81
N GLY A 217 -17.25 11.08 10.22
CA GLY A 217 -18.34 11.87 9.66
C GLY A 217 -19.54 11.99 10.59
N TYR A 218 -20.43 12.93 10.27
CA TYR A 218 -21.66 13.18 11.04
C TYR A 218 -22.62 11.98 11.02
N SER A 219 -23.53 11.91 11.99
CA SER A 219 -24.41 10.76 12.26
C SER A 219 -25.27 10.27 11.08
N GLY A 220 -25.46 11.09 10.05
CA GLY A 220 -26.19 10.76 8.81
C GLY A 220 -25.32 10.28 7.64
N SER A 221 -23.99 10.26 7.79
CA SER A 221 -23.07 9.80 6.74
C SER A 221 -23.31 8.32 6.45
N ARG A 222 -23.67 7.99 5.21
CA ARG A 222 -23.95 6.61 4.78
C ARG A 222 -23.23 6.31 3.47
N LEU A 223 -22.28 5.39 3.50
CA LEU A 223 -21.50 4.94 2.36
C LEU A 223 -21.44 3.42 2.31
N ILE A 224 -21.44 2.86 1.10
CA ILE A 224 -21.22 1.44 0.83
C ILE A 224 -19.76 1.15 0.46
N GLN A 225 -19.00 2.19 0.11
CA GLN A 225 -17.59 2.12 -0.26
C GLN A 225 -16.85 3.38 0.20
N THR A 226 -15.60 3.25 0.61
CA THR A 226 -14.69 4.38 0.91
C THR A 226 -13.31 4.19 0.28
N THR A 227 -12.65 5.29 -0.06
CA THR A 227 -11.27 5.31 -0.59
C THR A 227 -10.54 6.58 -0.09
N LEU A 228 -9.27 6.44 0.29
CA LEU A 228 -8.46 7.47 0.96
C LEU A 228 -7.44 8.08 0.02
N GLY A 229 -7.58 9.38 -0.22
CA GLY A 229 -6.59 10.19 -0.89
C GLY A 229 -5.59 10.78 0.09
N ARG A 230 -4.74 11.66 -0.41
CA ARG A 230 -3.78 12.38 0.42
C ARG A 230 -4.43 13.43 1.33
N THR A 231 -5.50 14.07 0.85
CA THR A 231 -6.16 15.20 1.53
C THR A 231 -7.67 15.01 1.67
N GLN A 232 -8.26 14.05 0.96
CA GLN A 232 -9.69 13.77 0.95
C GLN A 232 -9.97 12.29 1.21
N LEU A 233 -11.10 12.05 1.88
CA LEU A 233 -11.81 10.79 1.85
C LEU A 233 -12.92 10.90 0.80
N TRP A 234 -13.03 9.89 -0.06
CA TRP A 234 -14.12 9.76 -1.02
C TRP A 234 -14.95 8.53 -0.71
N GLY A 235 -16.21 8.53 -1.15
CA GLY A 235 -17.02 7.34 -1.07
C GLY A 235 -18.34 7.43 -1.81
N VAL A 236 -18.94 6.27 -2.02
CA VAL A 236 -20.20 6.10 -2.74
C VAL A 236 -21.25 5.55 -1.77
N ASN A 237 -22.48 6.04 -1.87
CA ASN A 237 -23.60 5.51 -1.10
C ASN A 237 -24.46 4.49 -1.89
N SER A 238 -25.40 3.84 -1.21
CA SER A 238 -26.30 2.83 -1.81
C SER A 238 -27.23 3.36 -2.92
N ALA A 239 -27.35 4.69 -3.07
CA ALA A 239 -28.05 5.33 -4.17
C ALA A 239 -27.12 5.69 -5.35
N ASN A 240 -25.88 5.22 -5.34
CA ASN A 240 -24.85 5.52 -6.35
C ASN A 240 -24.49 7.02 -6.42
N ASN A 241 -24.57 7.73 -5.29
CA ASN A 241 -24.13 9.12 -5.19
C ASN A 241 -22.73 9.18 -4.59
N LEU A 242 -21.88 9.98 -5.22
CA LEU A 242 -20.51 10.24 -4.80
C LEU A 242 -20.45 11.38 -3.79
N PHE A 243 -19.67 11.18 -2.75
CA PHE A 243 -19.38 12.16 -1.72
C PHE A 243 -17.89 12.25 -1.45
N ARG A 244 -17.47 13.38 -0.89
CA ARG A 244 -16.12 13.55 -0.34
C ARG A 244 -16.11 14.36 0.94
N SER A 245 -15.02 14.23 1.70
CA SER A 245 -14.76 15.03 2.89
C SER A 245 -13.25 15.22 3.07
N THR A 246 -12.87 16.35 3.67
CA THR A 246 -11.46 16.68 3.91
C THR A 246 -10.90 15.89 5.08
N LEU A 247 -9.69 15.36 4.92
CA LEU A 247 -8.92 14.70 6.00
C LEU A 247 -8.25 15.75 6.91
N PRO A 248 -8.06 15.46 8.22
CA PRO A 248 -8.50 14.26 8.93
C PRO A 248 -10.02 14.25 9.20
N MET A 249 -10.60 13.05 9.30
CA MET A 249 -12.02 12.88 9.62
C MET A 249 -12.27 12.88 11.13
N HIS A 250 -13.41 13.42 11.54
CA HIS A 250 -13.94 13.36 12.90
C HIS A 250 -15.45 13.09 12.87
N SER A 251 -16.09 12.87 14.02
CA SER A 251 -17.54 12.60 14.11
C SER A 251 -18.42 13.76 13.65
N GLU A 252 -17.84 14.93 13.41
CA GLU A 252 -18.50 16.17 13.00
C GLU A 252 -18.19 16.53 11.55
N SER A 253 -17.30 15.78 10.89
CA SER A 253 -16.94 16.02 9.49
C SER A 253 -18.19 15.90 8.59
N THR A 254 -18.33 16.85 7.67
CA THR A 254 -19.42 16.90 6.71
C THR A 254 -18.98 16.37 5.36
N TRP A 255 -19.94 15.88 4.59
CA TRP A 255 -19.71 15.34 3.26
C TRP A 255 -20.24 16.29 2.21
N ALA A 256 -19.42 16.63 1.23
CA ALA A 256 -19.83 17.33 0.03
C ALA A 256 -20.37 16.32 -1.00
N ALA A 257 -21.58 16.57 -1.51
CA ALA A 257 -22.14 15.80 -2.61
C ALA A 257 -21.51 16.24 -3.94
N GLU A 258 -21.16 15.27 -4.78
CA GLU A 258 -20.46 15.52 -6.04
C GLU A 258 -21.36 15.20 -7.24
N ILE A 259 -21.46 13.92 -7.62
CA ILE A 259 -22.24 13.46 -8.77
C ILE A 259 -22.97 12.15 -8.47
N GLY A 260 -24.01 11.84 -9.24
CA GLY A 260 -24.75 10.57 -9.15
C GLY A 260 -24.38 9.57 -10.25
N GLY A 261 -24.88 8.35 -10.12
CA GLY A 261 -24.64 7.26 -11.08
C GLY A 261 -23.25 6.64 -10.99
N VAL A 262 -22.60 6.72 -9.83
CA VAL A 262 -21.26 6.19 -9.57
C VAL A 262 -21.37 4.82 -8.92
N LYS A 263 -20.73 3.81 -9.52
CA LYS A 263 -20.61 2.46 -8.98
C LYS A 263 -19.48 2.37 -7.95
N GLN A 264 -18.31 2.92 -8.30
CA GLN A 264 -17.10 2.85 -7.50
C GLN A 264 -16.31 4.16 -7.64
N VAL A 265 -15.59 4.53 -6.59
CA VAL A 265 -14.56 5.58 -6.62
C VAL A 265 -13.23 5.02 -6.12
N GLU A 266 -12.12 5.43 -6.73
CA GLU A 266 -10.78 5.16 -6.22
C GLU A 266 -9.91 6.39 -6.36
N VAL A 267 -9.04 6.62 -5.39
CA VAL A 267 -8.24 7.82 -5.33
C VAL A 267 -6.77 7.48 -5.05
N GLY A 268 -5.88 8.16 -5.77
CA GLY A 268 -4.45 8.12 -5.53
C GLY A 268 -3.95 9.46 -4.98
N ASP A 269 -2.66 9.71 -5.12
CA ASP A 269 -2.03 10.93 -4.54
C ASP A 269 -2.51 12.25 -5.17
N ALA A 270 -2.86 12.22 -6.46
CA ALA A 270 -3.20 13.40 -7.24
C ALA A 270 -4.53 13.29 -7.99
N ASP A 271 -4.99 12.07 -8.22
CA ASP A 271 -6.11 11.77 -9.12
C ASP A 271 -7.19 10.97 -8.41
N CYS A 272 -8.45 11.34 -8.67
CA CYS A 272 -9.64 10.61 -8.27
C CYS A 272 -10.32 10.05 -9.51
N PHE A 273 -10.55 8.74 -9.55
CA PHE A 273 -11.22 8.04 -10.63
C PHE A 273 -12.55 7.47 -10.15
N ILE A 274 -13.53 7.48 -11.03
CA ILE A 274 -14.83 6.87 -10.78
C ILE A 274 -15.21 5.94 -11.92
N VAL A 275 -15.91 4.87 -11.57
CA VAL A 275 -16.60 3.99 -12.52
C VAL A 275 -18.09 4.29 -12.42
N LEU A 276 -18.75 4.56 -13.55
CA LEU A 276 -20.19 4.75 -13.55
C LEU A 276 -20.94 3.42 -13.58
N THR A 277 -22.23 3.45 -13.23
CA THR A 277 -23.10 2.26 -13.18
C THR A 277 -23.34 1.57 -14.53
N ASP A 278 -22.91 2.18 -15.65
CA ASP A 278 -22.92 1.55 -16.97
C ASP A 278 -21.80 0.51 -17.17
N ASN A 279 -20.88 0.38 -16.20
CA ASN A 279 -19.69 -0.47 -16.25
C ASN A 279 -18.79 -0.19 -17.46
N LYS A 280 -18.86 0.98 -18.08
CA LYS A 280 -18.09 1.33 -19.29
C LYS A 280 -17.43 2.69 -19.22
N THR A 281 -17.93 3.56 -18.36
CA THR A 281 -17.44 4.93 -18.25
C THR A 281 -16.52 5.08 -17.05
N ILE A 282 -15.30 5.54 -17.31
CA ILE A 282 -14.36 6.03 -16.28
C ILE A 282 -14.25 7.54 -16.42
N LYS A 283 -14.42 8.26 -15.31
CA LYS A 283 -14.09 9.69 -15.25
C LYS A 283 -12.97 9.92 -14.25
N ARG A 284 -12.22 11.01 -14.47
CA ARG A 284 -11.13 11.47 -13.63
C ARG A 284 -11.38 12.89 -13.16
N ASN A 285 -11.01 13.19 -11.93
CA ASN A 285 -10.89 14.53 -11.38
C ASN A 285 -9.63 14.63 -10.53
N GLN A 286 -9.31 15.81 -9.99
CA GLN A 286 -8.25 15.94 -9.00
C GLN A 286 -8.66 15.25 -7.69
N GLU A 287 -7.68 14.72 -6.96
CA GLU A 287 -7.86 14.09 -5.65
C GLU A 287 -8.65 14.97 -4.67
N ASN A 288 -8.40 16.28 -4.70
CA ASN A 288 -9.07 17.25 -3.83
C ASN A 288 -10.48 17.66 -4.31
N GLY A 289 -10.96 17.11 -5.43
CA GLY A 289 -12.22 17.48 -6.09
C GLY A 289 -12.16 18.77 -6.89
N GLY A 290 -10.99 19.40 -7.00
CA GLY A 290 -10.78 20.60 -7.79
C GLY A 290 -10.89 20.34 -9.29
N GLY A 291 -11.69 21.15 -9.98
CA GLY A 291 -11.85 21.05 -11.44
C GLY A 291 -13.16 20.41 -11.86
N THR A 292 -13.18 19.82 -13.06
CA THR A 292 -14.34 19.17 -13.65
C THR A 292 -14.01 17.72 -14.00
N TRP A 293 -15.01 16.84 -13.88
CA TRP A 293 -14.87 15.44 -14.26
C TRP A 293 -14.59 15.28 -15.76
N ALA A 294 -13.40 14.79 -16.09
CA ALA A 294 -13.00 14.46 -17.45
C ALA A 294 -13.28 12.99 -17.75
N THR A 295 -13.87 12.70 -18.92
CA THR A 295 -14.10 11.32 -19.36
C THR A 295 -12.81 10.70 -19.90
N VAL A 296 -12.37 9.60 -19.29
CA VAL A 296 -11.21 8.80 -19.74
C VAL A 296 -11.68 7.68 -20.66
N LEU A 297 -12.65 6.88 -20.20
CA LEU A 297 -13.32 5.84 -20.97
C LEU A 297 -14.83 6.09 -20.99
N SER A 298 -15.50 5.64 -22.04
CA SER A 298 -16.93 5.71 -22.27
C SER A 298 -17.40 4.47 -23.04
N SER A 299 -18.72 4.31 -23.14
CA SER A 299 -19.34 3.26 -23.96
C SER A 299 -18.95 3.29 -25.45
N THR A 300 -18.43 4.40 -25.96
CA THR A 300 -18.05 4.57 -27.37
C THR A 300 -16.56 4.44 -27.64
N ASN A 301 -15.71 4.51 -26.61
CA ASN A 301 -14.25 4.47 -26.78
C ASN A 301 -13.54 3.42 -25.91
N ILE A 302 -14.26 2.69 -25.04
CA ILE A 302 -13.69 1.61 -24.24
C ILE A 302 -13.04 0.55 -25.15
N PRO A 303 -11.78 0.14 -24.89
CA PRO A 303 -11.15 -0.90 -25.69
C PRO A 303 -11.96 -2.20 -25.68
N ALA A 304 -12.06 -2.86 -26.83
CA ALA A 304 -12.83 -4.09 -26.98
C ALA A 304 -12.39 -5.20 -26.01
N ALA A 305 -11.10 -5.28 -25.70
CA ALA A 305 -10.56 -6.22 -24.73
C ALA A 305 -11.04 -5.96 -23.29
N VAL A 306 -11.26 -4.68 -22.91
CA VAL A 306 -11.83 -4.36 -21.59
C VAL A 306 -13.31 -4.72 -21.57
N SER A 307 -14.07 -4.32 -22.60
CA SER A 307 -15.52 -4.55 -22.81
C SER A 307 -16.47 -3.98 -21.73
N ALA A 308 -16.24 -4.31 -20.46
CA ALA A 308 -16.91 -3.80 -19.28
C ALA A 308 -15.94 -3.83 -18.08
N ILE A 309 -16.10 -2.85 -17.19
CA ILE A 309 -15.26 -2.59 -16.03
C ILE A 309 -15.94 -3.19 -14.80
N ASP A 310 -15.24 -4.06 -14.11
CA ASP A 310 -15.70 -4.56 -12.81
C ASP A 310 -15.28 -3.59 -11.71
N GLN A 311 -13.99 -3.32 -11.62
CA GLN A 311 -13.42 -2.41 -10.62
C GLN A 311 -12.21 -1.66 -11.15
N VAL A 312 -11.84 -0.61 -10.44
CA VAL A 312 -10.56 0.09 -10.60
C VAL A 312 -9.78 0.11 -9.29
N ALA A 313 -8.49 0.44 -9.38
CA ALA A 313 -7.64 0.82 -8.26
C ALA A 313 -6.60 1.84 -8.77
N VAL A 314 -6.15 2.76 -7.93
CA VAL A 314 -5.20 3.81 -8.33
C VAL A 314 -3.91 3.63 -7.56
N GLY A 315 -2.81 3.39 -8.27
CA GLY A 315 -1.48 3.40 -7.69
C GLY A 315 -0.78 4.75 -7.81
N GLU A 316 0.52 4.79 -7.51
CA GLU A 316 1.36 5.98 -7.67
C GLU A 316 1.54 6.36 -9.14
N THR A 317 1.58 5.37 -10.03
CA THR A 317 2.02 5.54 -11.42
C THR A 317 1.00 5.10 -12.44
N SER A 318 -0.01 4.33 -12.05
CA SER A 318 -0.98 3.73 -12.97
C SER A 318 -2.37 3.63 -12.36
N LEU A 319 -3.38 3.83 -13.20
CA LEU A 319 -4.74 3.35 -12.98
C LEU A 319 -4.77 1.87 -13.37
N TRP A 320 -5.31 1.03 -12.48
CA TRP A 320 -5.52 -0.39 -12.69
C TRP A 320 -7.01 -0.63 -12.93
N ILE A 321 -7.33 -1.42 -13.95
CA ILE A 321 -8.71 -1.68 -14.38
C ILE A 321 -8.88 -3.19 -14.44
N LEU A 322 -9.76 -3.75 -13.61
CA LEU A 322 -10.17 -5.14 -13.72
C LEU A 322 -11.43 -5.21 -14.58
N SER A 323 -11.38 -5.96 -15.68
CA SER A 323 -12.57 -6.19 -16.50
C SER A 323 -13.51 -7.20 -15.86
N THR A 324 -14.77 -7.23 -16.31
CA THR A 324 -15.73 -8.28 -15.92
C THR A 324 -15.31 -9.68 -16.38
N ASN A 325 -14.36 -9.77 -17.31
CA ASN A 325 -13.77 -11.03 -17.77
C ASN A 325 -12.56 -11.47 -16.93
N ARG A 326 -12.30 -10.81 -15.79
CA ARG A 326 -11.18 -11.10 -14.88
C ARG A 326 -9.80 -10.86 -15.50
N GLU A 327 -9.71 -9.96 -16.48
CA GLU A 327 -8.45 -9.52 -17.05
C GLU A 327 -8.04 -8.17 -16.46
N LEU A 328 -6.76 -8.04 -16.11
CA LEU A 328 -6.21 -6.81 -15.57
C LEU A 328 -5.61 -5.95 -16.68
N PHE A 329 -5.94 -4.66 -16.66
CA PHE A 329 -5.39 -3.64 -17.53
C PHE A 329 -4.74 -2.54 -16.69
N SER A 330 -3.76 -1.85 -17.27
CA SER A 330 -3.14 -0.67 -16.69
C SER A 330 -3.27 0.52 -17.64
N CYS A 331 -3.26 1.72 -17.06
CA CYS A 331 -3.16 2.97 -17.78
C CYS A 331 -2.23 3.89 -17.00
N LYS A 332 -1.10 4.27 -17.60
CA LYS A 332 -0.09 5.10 -16.92
C LYS A 332 -0.70 6.45 -16.53
N LEU A 333 -0.44 6.91 -15.31
CA LEU A 333 -0.84 8.23 -14.84
C LEU A 333 0.05 9.34 -15.44
N PRO A 334 -0.53 10.48 -15.85
CA PRO A 334 -1.97 10.74 -15.94
C PRO A 334 -2.62 9.89 -17.04
N CYS A 335 -3.69 9.15 -16.70
CA CYS A 335 -4.42 8.33 -17.67
C CYS A 335 -5.42 9.21 -18.44
N ASN A 336 -5.17 9.41 -19.74
CA ASN A 336 -5.90 10.40 -20.55
C ASN A 336 -6.86 9.80 -21.56
N GLY A 337 -6.84 8.49 -21.79
CA GLY A 337 -7.76 7.87 -22.73
C GLY A 337 -7.47 6.42 -23.09
N PRO A 338 -8.25 5.86 -24.03
CA PRO A 338 -8.25 4.42 -24.32
C PRO A 338 -6.96 3.91 -24.96
N SER A 339 -6.18 4.77 -25.64
CA SER A 339 -4.90 4.38 -26.27
C SER A 339 -3.79 4.05 -25.28
N GLU A 340 -3.93 4.50 -24.02
CA GLU A 340 -2.97 4.27 -22.94
C GLU A 340 -3.33 3.03 -22.09
N VAL A 341 -4.47 2.38 -22.39
CA VAL A 341 -4.94 1.20 -21.68
C VAL A 341 -4.31 -0.05 -22.29
N HIS A 342 -3.55 -0.79 -21.48
CA HIS A 342 -2.81 -1.97 -21.90
C HIS A 342 -3.11 -3.16 -21.00
N ILE A 343 -3.26 -4.34 -21.59
CA ILE A 343 -3.41 -5.60 -20.84
C ILE A 343 -2.14 -5.91 -20.05
N VAL A 344 -2.31 -6.41 -18.83
CA VAL A 344 -1.23 -6.88 -17.95
C VAL A 344 -1.12 -8.40 -18.11
N THR A 345 -0.32 -8.84 -19.07
CA THR A 345 -0.29 -10.26 -19.49
C THR A 345 0.16 -11.23 -18.41
N ASP A 346 0.95 -10.76 -17.45
CA ASP A 346 1.50 -11.58 -16.36
C ASP A 346 0.67 -11.47 -15.06
N ALA A 347 -0.49 -10.82 -15.11
CA ALA A 347 -1.40 -10.76 -13.96
C ALA A 347 -1.93 -12.17 -13.62
N PRO A 348 -2.14 -12.47 -12.32
CA PRO A 348 -2.83 -13.68 -11.91
C PRO A 348 -4.21 -13.75 -12.56
N LYS A 349 -4.63 -14.94 -13.00
CA LYS A 349 -6.00 -15.16 -13.46
C LYS A 349 -6.96 -15.12 -12.27
N ASP A 350 -8.25 -14.89 -12.55
CA ASP A 350 -9.33 -15.01 -11.57
C ASP A 350 -9.20 -14.06 -10.36
N MET A 351 -8.68 -12.85 -10.60
CA MET A 351 -8.63 -11.80 -9.58
C MET A 351 -10.04 -11.47 -9.07
N ILE A 352 -10.19 -11.43 -7.75
CA ILE A 352 -11.44 -11.14 -7.05
C ILE A 352 -11.68 -9.63 -7.08
N PRO A 353 -12.90 -9.18 -7.40
CA PRO A 353 -13.26 -7.77 -7.24
C PRO A 353 -13.58 -7.48 -5.76
N PHE A 354 -13.31 -6.27 -5.30
CA PHE A 354 -13.85 -5.78 -4.03
C PHE A 354 -15.38 -5.86 -4.10
N GLY A 355 -15.98 -6.51 -3.10
CA GLY A 355 -17.37 -6.99 -3.11
C GLY A 355 -18.40 -5.97 -2.66
#